data_AF-A0A1A9HTY5-F1
#
_entry.id   AF-A0A1A9HTY5-F1
#
_cell.length_a   1.000
_cell.length_b   1.000
_cell.length_c   1.000
_cell.angle_alpha   90.00
_cell.angle_beta   90.00
_cell.angle_gamma   90.00
#
_symmetry.space_group_name_H-M   'P 1'
#
loop_
_entity.id
_entity.type
_entity.pdbx_description
1 polymer ?
#
loop_
_entity_poly.entity_id
_entity_poly.type
_entity_poly.pdbx_seq_one_letter_code
_entity_poly.pdbx_strand_id
1 'polypeptide(L)'
;MAQSIGATSVASAASFTTANDRPAEQVTRYRCTLIDGSTRLLIEDPRERHPGLAEDCTLVRVAVAPLRPGASDDTPPWVGFAARLIQGAPGAGGPLPDLSGFLRDAARPMPPEIASMVRAASDRHRLNPALVSALIFVESRYRADARSPKGAMGLMQLMPATAARYGVYTRADLLDPRVNVDIGVRHLRALHDRYDGRVDLILAAYNAGEGAVQRFGQRVPPFPETEDYVRRITTLVGVPETAFTP
;
A
#
# COMPACT_ATOMS: atom_id res chain seq x y z
N MET A 1 35.93 -67.12 33.24
CA MET A 1 36.99 -66.17 33.66
C MET A 1 36.77 -64.86 32.94
N ALA A 2 36.86 -63.74 33.67
CA ALA A 2 36.95 -62.32 33.26
C ALA A 2 35.83 -61.77 32.32
N GLN A 3 34.86 -60.94 32.76
CA GLN A 3 34.88 -59.57 33.33
C GLN A 3 35.24 -58.44 32.36
N SER A 4 34.26 -57.52 32.19
CA SER A 4 34.41 -56.04 32.15
C SER A 4 35.07 -55.47 30.86
N ILE A 5 34.79 -54.29 30.29
CA ILE A 5 34.38 -52.96 30.76
C ILE A 5 34.02 -52.11 29.50
N GLY A 6 33.25 -51.03 29.68
CA GLY A 6 33.42 -49.78 28.89
C GLY A 6 32.43 -49.57 27.73
N ALA A 7 31.41 -48.75 27.90
CA ALA A 7 31.43 -47.28 27.80
C ALA A 7 31.14 -46.77 26.36
N THR A 8 29.90 -46.30 26.21
CA THR A 8 29.53 -45.00 25.65
C THR A 8 30.17 -44.57 24.32
N SER A 9 29.37 -44.54 23.26
CA SER A 9 29.37 -43.39 22.35
C SER A 9 28.00 -43.28 21.68
N VAL A 10 27.19 -42.37 22.22
CA VAL A 10 26.10 -41.74 21.48
C VAL A 10 26.79 -40.89 20.44
N ALA A 11 26.82 -41.36 19.18
CA ALA A 11 27.29 -40.53 18.08
C ALA A 11 26.24 -39.44 17.81
N SER A 12 26.41 -38.33 18.52
CA SER A 12 25.93 -37.01 18.13
C SER A 12 26.50 -36.69 16.76
N ALA A 13 25.62 -36.52 15.78
CA ALA A 13 25.93 -35.84 14.53
C ALA A 13 24.79 -34.87 14.23
N ALA A 14 24.93 -33.69 14.84
CA ALA A 14 24.52 -32.39 14.34
C ALA A 14 23.27 -32.37 13.43
N SER A 15 22.10 -32.15 14.03
CA SER A 15 21.06 -31.40 13.35
C SER A 15 21.64 -30.04 12.99
N PHE A 16 21.87 -29.79 11.70
CA PHE A 16 22.13 -28.45 11.21
C PHE A 16 20.91 -27.59 11.55
N THR A 17 21.03 -26.81 12.62
CA THR A 17 20.17 -25.65 12.82
C THR A 17 20.47 -24.71 11.67
N THR A 18 19.61 -24.71 10.65
CA THR A 18 19.60 -23.63 9.68
C THR A 18 19.38 -22.33 10.47
N ALA A 19 20.09 -21.28 10.10
CA ALA A 19 20.24 -20.04 10.87
C ALA A 19 18.95 -19.20 11.03
N ASN A 20 17.77 -19.82 10.98
CA ASN A 20 16.48 -19.14 10.92
C ASN A 20 15.57 -19.35 12.13
N ASP A 21 16.00 -20.08 13.16
CA ASP A 21 15.24 -20.28 14.41
C ASP A 21 15.63 -19.29 15.52
N ARG A 22 15.88 -18.02 15.19
CA ARG A 22 15.89 -16.98 16.22
C ARG A 22 14.44 -16.56 16.50
N PRO A 23 13.97 -16.56 17.77
CA PRO A 23 12.63 -16.06 18.08
C PRO A 23 12.54 -14.60 17.62
N ALA A 24 11.47 -14.28 16.88
CA ALA A 24 11.28 -12.96 16.32
C ALA A 24 11.23 -11.92 17.46
N GLU A 25 12.23 -11.06 17.52
CA GLU A 25 12.36 -10.04 18.56
C GLU A 25 11.18 -9.07 18.46
N GLN A 26 10.33 -9.04 19.48
CA GLN A 26 9.17 -8.16 19.51
C GLN A 26 9.63 -6.71 19.55
N VAL A 27 9.40 -5.97 18.46
CA VAL A 27 9.70 -4.54 18.43
C VAL A 27 8.65 -3.81 19.27
N THR A 28 9.07 -3.28 20.42
CA THR A 28 8.21 -2.45 21.28
C THR A 28 8.05 -1.09 20.60
N ARG A 29 6.81 -0.69 20.30
CA ARG A 29 6.49 0.67 19.86
C ARG A 29 5.59 1.36 20.87
N TYR A 30 5.52 2.67 20.77
CA TYR A 30 4.67 3.49 21.62
C TYR A 30 3.62 4.20 20.77
N ARG A 31 2.39 4.20 21.26
CA ARG A 31 1.32 5.00 20.69
C ARG A 31 1.14 6.23 21.58
N CYS A 32 1.36 7.39 21.01
CA CYS A 32 1.16 8.68 21.67
C CYS A 32 -0.12 9.29 21.10
N THR A 33 -1.15 9.40 21.93
CA THR A 33 -2.42 10.06 21.57
C THR A 33 -2.44 11.45 22.19
N LEU A 34 -2.43 12.48 21.35
CA LEU A 34 -2.44 13.89 21.75
C LEU A 34 -3.83 14.30 22.26
N ILE A 35 -3.92 15.42 22.99
CA ILE A 35 -5.18 15.96 23.54
C ILE A 35 -6.22 16.18 22.43
N ASP A 36 -5.79 16.55 21.22
CA ASP A 36 -6.66 16.76 20.06
C ASP A 36 -7.19 15.45 19.42
N GLY A 37 -6.85 14.30 19.99
CA GLY A 37 -7.26 12.97 19.54
C GLY A 37 -6.41 12.40 18.42
N SER A 38 -5.45 13.17 17.88
CA SER A 38 -4.51 12.65 16.88
C SER A 38 -3.55 11.64 17.51
N THR A 39 -3.13 10.64 16.74
CA THR A 39 -2.32 9.53 17.23
C THR A 39 -1.06 9.34 16.38
N ARG A 40 0.09 9.24 17.04
CA ARG A 40 1.39 8.94 16.41
C ARG A 40 1.95 7.62 16.94
N LEU A 41 2.58 6.85 16.05
CA LEU A 41 3.34 5.64 16.39
C LEU A 41 4.83 5.99 16.45
N LEU A 42 5.43 5.78 17.60
CA LEU A 42 6.83 6.07 17.89
C LEU A 42 7.61 4.76 18.02
N ILE A 43 8.84 4.79 17.52
CA ILE A 43 9.74 3.62 17.52
C ILE A 43 10.49 3.51 18.86
N GLU A 44 10.52 4.58 19.66
CA GLU A 44 11.19 4.67 20.96
C GLU A 44 10.32 5.46 21.97
N ASP A 45 10.60 5.34 23.27
CA ASP A 45 9.90 6.12 24.31
C ASP A 45 10.38 7.58 24.29
N PRO A 46 9.51 8.57 24.00
CA PRO A 46 9.91 9.97 23.93
C PRO A 46 10.44 10.53 25.26
N ARG A 47 10.11 9.90 26.41
CA ARG A 47 10.56 10.33 27.75
C ARG A 47 12.07 10.12 27.97
N GLU A 48 12.70 9.22 27.22
CA GLU A 48 14.11 8.87 27.40
C GLU A 48 15.07 9.80 26.65
N ARG A 49 14.63 10.37 25.51
CA ARG A 49 15.50 11.17 24.62
C ARG A 49 15.22 12.67 24.66
N HIS A 50 13.99 13.07 25.02
CA HIS A 50 13.56 14.46 25.06
C HIS A 50 12.66 14.76 26.27
N PRO A 51 13.22 14.85 27.49
CA PRO A 51 12.46 15.13 28.71
C PRO A 51 11.74 16.50 28.72
N GLY A 52 11.99 17.36 27.73
CA GLY A 52 11.32 18.65 27.54
C GLY A 52 10.28 18.70 26.42
N LEU A 53 10.05 17.62 25.67
CA LEU A 53 8.92 17.53 24.75
C LEU A 53 7.66 17.19 25.56
N ALA A 54 7.11 18.21 26.20
CA ALA A 54 5.75 18.21 26.73
C ALA A 54 4.76 18.25 25.55
N GLU A 55 4.68 17.17 24.77
CA GLU A 55 3.42 16.88 24.08
C GLU A 55 2.57 16.13 25.09
N ASP A 56 1.54 16.80 25.64
CA ASP A 56 0.55 16.17 26.51
C ASP A 56 -0.15 15.04 25.74
N CYS A 57 0.39 13.84 25.88
CA CYS A 57 -0.09 12.68 25.17
C CYS A 57 -0.21 11.47 26.10
N THR A 58 -1.30 10.72 25.89
CA THR A 58 -1.46 9.43 26.55
C THR A 58 -0.59 8.42 25.81
N LEU A 59 0.48 7.97 26.47
CA LEU A 59 1.45 7.03 25.92
C LEU A 59 1.08 5.59 26.31
N VAL A 60 0.86 4.75 25.30
CA VAL A 60 0.57 3.31 25.49
C VAL A 60 1.64 2.49 24.78
N ARG A 61 2.27 1.56 25.51
CA ARG A 61 3.14 0.54 24.89
C ARG A 61 2.28 -0.39 24.05
N VAL A 62 2.64 -0.52 22.78
CA VAL A 62 1.94 -1.41 21.83
C VAL A 62 2.93 -2.47 21.39
N ALA A 63 2.61 -3.73 21.71
CA ALA A 63 3.28 -4.86 21.09
C ALA A 63 2.90 -4.87 19.61
N VAL A 64 3.89 -4.67 18.73
CA VAL A 64 3.71 -4.81 17.30
C VAL A 64 4.37 -6.12 16.92
N ALA A 65 3.65 -6.97 16.18
CA ALA A 65 4.26 -8.17 15.63
C ALA A 65 5.50 -7.75 14.83
N PRO A 66 6.66 -8.38 15.05
CA PRO A 66 7.84 -8.05 14.27
C PRO A 66 7.53 -8.21 12.78
N LEU A 67 8.00 -7.25 11.98
CA LEU A 67 8.14 -7.49 10.55
C LEU A 67 9.02 -8.74 10.42
N ARG A 68 8.44 -9.85 9.93
CA ARG A 68 9.20 -11.09 9.77
C ARG A 68 10.45 -10.78 8.94
N PRO A 69 11.67 -11.11 9.41
CA PRO A 69 12.83 -11.04 8.55
C PRO A 69 12.61 -12.07 7.43
N GLY A 70 12.50 -11.60 6.19
CA GLY A 70 12.20 -12.44 5.03
C GLY A 70 10.79 -12.30 4.43
N ALA A 71 9.94 -11.39 4.94
CA ALA A 71 8.84 -10.87 4.12
C ALA A 71 9.49 -10.00 3.02
N SER A 72 9.55 -10.49 1.79
CA SER A 72 10.09 -9.69 0.68
C SER A 72 9.31 -8.39 0.55
N ASP A 73 9.99 -7.31 0.12
CA ASP A 73 9.46 -5.98 -0.23
C ASP A 73 8.36 -6.01 -1.33
N ASP A 74 7.85 -7.18 -1.67
CA ASP A 74 6.86 -7.45 -2.71
C ASP A 74 5.45 -7.72 -2.14
N THR A 75 5.29 -7.78 -0.81
CA THR A 75 3.97 -7.82 -0.18
C THR A 75 3.52 -6.39 0.11
N PRO A 76 2.46 -5.87 -0.55
CA PRO A 76 2.01 -4.52 -0.29
C PRO A 76 1.65 -4.35 1.19
N PRO A 77 2.05 -3.24 1.85
CA PRO A 77 1.91 -3.04 3.30
C PRO A 77 0.46 -3.13 3.82
N TRP A 78 -0.53 -3.05 2.92
CA TRP A 78 -1.94 -3.19 3.22
C TRP A 78 -2.47 -4.62 3.26
N VAL A 79 -1.71 -5.64 2.87
CA VAL A 79 -2.11 -7.05 3.12
C VAL A 79 -2.37 -7.26 4.61
N GLY A 80 -1.60 -6.59 5.48
CA GLY A 80 -1.84 -6.58 6.92
C GLY A 80 -3.08 -5.79 7.37
N PHE A 81 -3.49 -4.75 6.62
CA PHE A 81 -4.70 -3.97 6.91
C PHE A 81 -5.97 -4.66 6.41
N ALA A 82 -5.95 -5.19 5.18
CA ALA A 82 -7.02 -6.01 4.63
C ALA A 82 -7.26 -7.27 5.48
N ALA A 83 -6.20 -7.92 5.96
CA ALA A 83 -6.32 -9.02 6.92
C ALA A 83 -7.01 -8.60 8.23
N ARG A 84 -6.75 -7.38 8.75
CA ARG A 84 -7.44 -6.86 9.95
C ARG A 84 -8.91 -6.52 9.70
N LEU A 85 -9.25 -6.02 8.51
CA LEU A 85 -10.64 -5.81 8.11
C LEU A 85 -11.41 -7.14 7.98
N ILE A 86 -10.78 -8.15 7.39
CA ILE A 86 -11.34 -9.52 7.31
C ILE A 86 -11.49 -10.14 8.72
N GLN A 87 -10.62 -9.80 9.66
CA GLN A 87 -10.65 -10.27 11.06
C GLN A 87 -11.59 -9.45 11.98
N GLY A 88 -12.33 -8.48 11.46
CA GLY A 88 -13.44 -7.84 12.20
C GLY A 88 -13.05 -6.88 13.32
N ALA A 89 -12.05 -6.02 13.13
CA ALA A 89 -11.74 -4.97 14.11
C ALA A 89 -12.93 -3.98 14.27
N PRO A 90 -13.36 -3.66 15.51
CA PRO A 90 -14.51 -2.79 15.75
C PRO A 90 -14.19 -1.31 15.45
N GLY A 91 -15.08 -0.63 14.72
CA GLY A 91 -14.99 0.81 14.46
C GLY A 91 -15.45 1.29 13.07
N ALA A 92 -15.75 0.40 12.12
CA ALA A 92 -16.26 0.79 10.80
C ALA A 92 -17.80 0.86 10.83
N GLY A 93 -18.36 2.08 10.77
CA GLY A 93 -19.79 2.29 10.70
C GLY A 93 -20.42 1.74 9.41
N GLY A 94 -21.62 1.17 9.55
CA GLY A 94 -22.47 0.69 8.46
C GLY A 94 -22.13 -0.71 7.92
N PRO A 95 -23.10 -1.47 7.39
CA PRO A 95 -22.80 -2.68 6.65
C PRO A 95 -22.03 -2.27 5.39
N LEU A 96 -20.72 -2.53 5.38
CA LEU A 96 -19.91 -2.39 4.19
C LEU A 96 -20.52 -3.29 3.09
N PRO A 97 -20.61 -2.84 1.83
CA PRO A 97 -20.81 -3.78 0.74
C PRO A 97 -19.77 -4.89 0.85
N ASP A 98 -20.11 -6.11 0.45
CA ASP A 98 -19.19 -7.25 0.57
C ASP A 98 -17.95 -7.02 -0.31
N LEU A 99 -16.93 -6.41 0.29
CA LEU A 99 -15.61 -6.18 -0.30
C LEU A 99 -14.72 -7.41 -0.16
N SER A 100 -15.20 -8.52 0.42
CA SER A 100 -14.35 -9.68 0.73
C SER A 100 -13.73 -10.29 -0.54
N GLY A 101 -14.49 -10.36 -1.64
CA GLY A 101 -13.99 -10.80 -2.94
C GLY A 101 -12.92 -9.86 -3.50
N PHE A 102 -13.19 -8.54 -3.46
CA PHE A 102 -12.24 -7.51 -3.90
C PHE A 102 -10.95 -7.54 -3.09
N LEU A 103 -11.03 -7.61 -1.76
CA LEU A 103 -9.87 -7.68 -0.87
C LEU A 103 -9.09 -8.98 -1.03
N ARG A 104 -9.77 -10.11 -1.29
CA ARG A 104 -9.12 -11.39 -1.61
C ARG A 104 -8.32 -11.32 -2.89
N ASP A 105 -8.89 -10.71 -3.93
CA ASP A 105 -8.17 -10.51 -5.19
C ASP A 105 -7.01 -9.54 -5.02
N ALA A 106 -7.19 -8.49 -4.21
CA ALA A 106 -6.15 -7.54 -3.90
C ALA A 106 -5.00 -8.24 -3.15
N ALA A 107 -5.30 -9.14 -2.21
CA ALA A 107 -4.29 -9.89 -1.47
C ALA A 107 -3.40 -10.79 -2.34
N ARG A 108 -3.69 -10.98 -3.63
CA ARG A 108 -2.78 -11.68 -4.54
C ARG A 108 -1.48 -10.87 -4.70
N PRO A 109 -0.32 -11.53 -4.66
CA PRO A 109 0.95 -10.85 -4.80
C PRO A 109 1.04 -10.15 -6.16
N MET A 110 1.58 -8.94 -6.15
CA MET A 110 1.93 -8.24 -7.39
C MET A 110 3.07 -9.02 -8.10
N PRO A 111 3.02 -9.19 -9.42
CA PRO A 111 4.14 -9.77 -10.16
C PRO A 111 5.45 -9.00 -9.88
N PRO A 112 6.58 -9.69 -9.60
CA PRO A 112 7.84 -9.05 -9.19
C PRO A 112 8.36 -8.00 -10.18
N GLU A 113 8.15 -8.22 -11.48
CA GLU A 113 8.55 -7.29 -12.53
C GLU A 113 7.78 -5.98 -12.43
N ILE A 114 6.47 -6.05 -12.14
CA ILE A 114 5.62 -4.88 -11.94
C ILE A 114 6.00 -4.19 -10.63
N ALA A 115 6.26 -4.94 -9.56
CA ALA A 115 6.71 -4.38 -8.27
C ALA A 115 8.01 -3.58 -8.42
N SER A 116 8.97 -4.10 -9.19
CA SER A 116 10.20 -3.39 -9.54
C SER A 116 9.95 -2.09 -10.32
N MET A 117 9.06 -2.13 -11.32
CA MET A 117 8.68 -0.92 -12.08
C MET A 117 8.01 0.13 -11.20
N VAL A 118 7.09 -0.30 -10.32
CA VAL A 118 6.38 0.56 -9.38
C VAL A 118 7.37 1.23 -8.41
N ARG A 119 8.28 0.47 -7.79
CA ARG A 119 9.31 1.02 -6.90
C ARG A 119 10.14 2.07 -7.63
N ALA A 120 10.72 1.70 -8.77
CA ALA A 120 11.59 2.59 -9.53
C ALA A 120 10.89 3.89 -9.98
N ALA A 121 9.63 3.81 -10.44
CA ALA A 121 8.88 4.98 -10.85
C ALA A 121 8.46 5.83 -9.64
N SER A 122 8.02 5.19 -8.55
CA SER A 122 7.62 5.87 -7.31
C SER A 122 8.77 6.66 -6.70
N ASP A 123 9.97 6.09 -6.68
CA ASP A 123 11.19 6.75 -6.18
C ASP A 123 11.54 7.98 -7.02
N ARG A 124 11.53 7.86 -8.36
CA ARG A 124 11.81 8.99 -9.28
C ARG A 124 10.83 10.15 -9.09
N HIS A 125 9.56 9.84 -8.80
CA HIS A 125 8.49 10.84 -8.75
C HIS A 125 8.03 11.18 -7.33
N ARG A 126 8.70 10.64 -6.29
CA ARG A 126 8.41 10.86 -4.88
C ARG A 126 6.93 10.61 -4.56
N LEU A 127 6.40 9.48 -5.03
CA LEU A 127 5.05 9.03 -4.72
C LEU A 127 5.11 7.79 -3.82
N ASN A 128 4.05 7.57 -3.04
CA ASN A 128 3.96 6.37 -2.22
C ASN A 128 3.74 5.14 -3.14
N PRO A 129 4.64 4.15 -3.13
CA PRO A 129 4.49 2.94 -3.96
C PRO A 129 3.23 2.14 -3.62
N ALA A 130 2.71 2.23 -2.40
CA ALA A 130 1.44 1.60 -2.04
C ALA A 130 0.24 2.23 -2.78
N LEU A 131 0.24 3.55 -2.98
CA LEU A 131 -0.80 4.24 -3.76
C LEU A 131 -0.74 3.83 -5.24
N VAL A 132 0.46 3.83 -5.83
CA VAL A 132 0.66 3.41 -7.22
C VAL A 132 0.26 1.94 -7.42
N SER A 133 0.63 1.08 -6.47
CA SER A 133 0.25 -0.35 -6.48
C SER A 133 -1.26 -0.54 -6.43
N ALA A 134 -1.94 0.15 -5.50
CA ALA A 134 -3.39 0.08 -5.35
C ALA A 134 -4.12 0.58 -6.60
N LEU A 135 -3.63 1.67 -7.20
CA LEU A 135 -4.16 2.20 -8.46
C LEU A 135 -4.03 1.17 -9.58
N ILE A 136 -2.85 0.61 -9.84
CA ILE A 136 -2.64 -0.41 -10.88
C ILE A 136 -3.55 -1.62 -10.65
N PHE A 137 -3.70 -2.07 -9.40
CA PHE A 137 -4.61 -3.16 -9.09
C PHE A 137 -6.05 -2.82 -9.46
N VAL A 138 -6.54 -1.65 -9.05
CA VAL A 138 -7.91 -1.20 -9.34
C VAL A 138 -8.15 -1.07 -10.85
N GLU A 139 -7.17 -0.54 -11.59
CA GLU A 139 -7.25 -0.29 -13.02
C GLU A 139 -7.19 -1.57 -13.88
N SER A 140 -6.24 -2.47 -13.62
CA SER A 140 -5.94 -3.56 -14.54
C SER A 140 -5.84 -4.93 -13.89
N ARG A 141 -5.89 -5.02 -12.55
CA ARG A 141 -5.53 -6.24 -11.80
C ARG A 141 -4.15 -6.76 -12.21
N TYR A 142 -3.20 -5.84 -12.42
CA TYR A 142 -1.83 -6.11 -12.87
C TYR A 142 -1.71 -6.67 -14.31
N ARG A 143 -2.74 -6.52 -15.14
CA ARG A 143 -2.70 -6.96 -16.54
C ARG A 143 -2.14 -5.88 -17.45
N ALA A 144 -0.92 -6.11 -17.95
CA ALA A 144 -0.28 -5.20 -18.90
C ALA A 144 -0.99 -5.09 -20.25
N ASP A 145 -1.76 -6.09 -20.65
CA ASP A 145 -2.50 -6.12 -21.92
C ASP A 145 -3.92 -5.53 -21.81
N ALA A 146 -4.29 -5.00 -20.63
CA ALA A 146 -5.64 -4.55 -20.35
C ALA A 146 -6.08 -3.42 -21.29
N ARG A 147 -7.31 -3.52 -21.79
CA ARG A 147 -7.96 -2.53 -22.65
C ARG A 147 -9.40 -2.33 -22.20
N SER A 148 -9.78 -1.10 -21.88
CA SER A 148 -11.17 -0.79 -21.56
C SER A 148 -11.99 -0.54 -22.82
N PRO A 149 -13.34 -0.68 -22.76
CA PRO A 149 -14.23 -0.28 -23.85
C PRO A 149 -14.10 1.21 -24.23
N LYS A 150 -13.73 2.06 -23.26
CA LYS A 150 -13.50 3.50 -23.46
C LYS A 150 -12.14 3.78 -24.13
N GLY A 151 -11.27 2.76 -24.28
CA GLY A 151 -9.98 2.86 -24.93
C GLY A 151 -8.79 3.13 -23.99
N ALA A 152 -8.97 2.98 -22.69
CA ALA A 152 -7.87 3.03 -21.71
C ALA A 152 -6.99 1.78 -21.83
N MET A 153 -5.68 1.91 -21.61
CA MET A 153 -4.71 0.87 -21.98
C MET A 153 -3.64 0.63 -20.89
N GLY A 154 -3.27 -0.64 -20.72
CA GLY A 154 -2.16 -1.09 -19.91
C GLY A 154 -2.41 -1.11 -18.41
N LEU A 155 -1.33 -1.23 -17.65
CA LEU A 155 -1.33 -1.41 -16.18
C LEU A 155 -2.06 -0.30 -15.43
N MET A 156 -1.84 0.95 -15.85
CA MET A 156 -2.39 2.16 -15.23
C MET A 156 -3.58 2.73 -16.02
N GLN A 157 -4.14 1.96 -16.95
CA GLN A 157 -5.30 2.30 -17.78
C GLN A 157 -5.28 3.74 -18.30
N LEU A 158 -4.20 4.09 -19.00
CA LEU A 158 -4.05 5.42 -19.57
C LEU A 158 -4.85 5.56 -20.85
N MET A 159 -5.55 6.68 -20.98
CA MET A 159 -6.12 7.10 -22.26
C MET A 159 -5.01 7.51 -23.23
N PRO A 160 -5.09 7.18 -24.53
CA PRO A 160 -4.10 7.61 -25.52
C PRO A 160 -3.87 9.13 -25.55
N ALA A 161 -4.93 9.93 -25.36
CA ALA A 161 -4.81 11.39 -25.26
C ALA A 161 -4.00 11.84 -24.02
N THR A 162 -4.12 11.13 -22.90
CA THR A 162 -3.30 11.37 -21.70
C THR A 162 -1.85 11.00 -21.96
N ALA A 163 -1.59 9.83 -22.58
CA ALA A 163 -0.25 9.37 -22.90
C ALA A 163 0.49 10.31 -23.87
N ALA A 164 -0.23 10.89 -24.84
CA ALA A 164 0.33 11.84 -25.80
C ALA A 164 0.90 13.10 -25.15
N ARG A 165 0.39 13.52 -23.97
CA ARG A 165 0.94 14.64 -23.18
C ARG A 165 2.38 14.37 -22.71
N TYR A 166 2.80 13.11 -22.68
CA TYR A 166 4.12 12.67 -22.24
C TYR A 166 4.97 12.05 -23.36
N GLY A 167 4.61 12.31 -24.62
CA GLY A 167 5.40 11.88 -25.77
C GLY A 167 5.16 10.44 -26.23
N VAL A 168 4.14 9.76 -25.72
CA VAL A 168 3.77 8.41 -26.15
C VAL A 168 2.58 8.47 -27.10
N TYR A 169 2.83 8.18 -28.38
CA TYR A 169 1.84 8.37 -29.45
C TYR A 169 1.31 7.07 -30.05
N THR A 170 1.97 5.93 -29.80
CA THR A 170 1.53 4.64 -30.33
C THR A 170 0.89 3.79 -29.24
N ARG A 171 -0.07 2.97 -29.66
CA ARG A 171 -0.71 1.97 -28.77
C ARG A 171 0.25 0.86 -28.36
N ALA A 172 1.25 0.55 -29.18
CA ALA A 172 2.24 -0.47 -28.89
C ALA A 172 3.13 -0.01 -27.73
N ASP A 173 3.65 1.22 -27.82
CA ASP A 173 4.47 1.81 -26.75
C ASP A 173 3.66 1.95 -25.45
N LEU A 174 2.37 2.33 -25.54
CA LEU A 174 1.52 2.46 -24.36
C LEU A 174 1.20 1.12 -23.68
N LEU A 175 1.35 -0.01 -24.38
CA LEU A 175 1.20 -1.36 -23.81
C LEU A 175 2.51 -1.95 -23.31
N ASP A 176 3.65 -1.29 -23.54
CA ASP A 176 4.87 -1.63 -22.83
C ASP A 176 4.67 -1.33 -21.33
N PRO A 177 4.80 -2.33 -20.43
CA PRO A 177 4.55 -2.14 -19.00
C PRO A 177 5.41 -1.05 -18.36
N ARG A 178 6.67 -0.92 -18.79
CA ARG A 178 7.61 0.06 -18.22
C ARG A 178 7.22 1.48 -18.63
N VAL A 179 6.88 1.66 -19.91
CA VAL A 179 6.38 2.95 -20.43
C VAL A 179 5.07 3.31 -19.76
N ASN A 180 4.12 2.37 -19.67
CA ASN A 180 2.81 2.61 -19.09
C ASN A 180 2.89 3.04 -17.62
N VAL A 181 3.72 2.35 -16.81
CA VAL A 181 3.92 2.69 -15.40
C VAL A 181 4.64 4.03 -15.25
N ASP A 182 5.69 4.30 -16.04
CA ASP A 182 6.40 5.58 -15.97
C ASP A 182 5.48 6.76 -16.29
N ILE A 183 4.73 6.68 -17.41
CA ILE A 183 3.81 7.74 -17.80
C ILE A 183 2.65 7.89 -16.82
N GLY A 184 2.11 6.78 -16.31
CA GLY A 184 1.00 6.84 -15.36
C GLY A 184 1.43 7.44 -14.02
N VAL A 185 2.62 7.12 -13.54
CA VAL A 185 3.20 7.74 -12.33
C VAL A 185 3.52 9.22 -12.54
N ARG A 186 4.03 9.61 -13.72
CA ARG A 186 4.22 11.02 -14.08
C ARG A 186 2.91 11.79 -14.10
N HIS A 187 1.86 11.17 -14.63
CA HIS A 187 0.53 11.77 -14.62
C HIS A 187 -0.03 11.91 -13.21
N LEU A 188 0.08 10.85 -12.39
CA LEU A 188 -0.34 10.86 -11.00
C LEU A 188 0.40 11.94 -10.18
N ARG A 189 1.70 12.12 -10.43
CA ARG A 189 2.52 13.18 -9.82
C ARG A 189 2.01 14.56 -10.21
N ALA A 190 1.73 14.80 -11.49
CA ALA A 190 1.19 16.07 -11.95
C ALA A 190 -0.17 16.40 -11.30
N LEU A 191 -1.03 15.39 -11.09
CA LEU A 191 -2.27 15.56 -10.35
C LEU A 191 -2.00 15.84 -8.86
N HIS A 192 -1.03 15.15 -8.27
CA HIS A 192 -0.63 15.40 -6.89
C HIS A 192 -0.14 16.84 -6.69
N ASP A 193 0.68 17.37 -7.59
CA ASP A 193 1.09 18.79 -7.55
C ASP A 193 -0.10 19.74 -7.71
N ARG A 194 -1.05 19.41 -8.59
CA ARG A 194 -2.23 20.25 -8.86
C ARG A 194 -3.19 20.37 -7.69
N TYR A 195 -3.36 19.29 -6.92
CA TYR A 195 -4.33 19.21 -5.83
C TYR A 195 -3.68 19.20 -4.45
N ASP A 196 -2.43 19.68 -4.33
CA ASP A 196 -1.73 19.84 -3.05
C ASP A 196 -1.73 18.57 -2.18
N GLY A 197 -1.62 17.40 -2.82
CA GLY A 197 -1.62 16.11 -2.12
C GLY A 197 -3.00 15.61 -1.64
N ARG A 198 -4.10 16.28 -1.99
CA ARG A 198 -5.48 15.80 -1.74
C ARG A 198 -5.77 14.52 -2.51
N VAL A 199 -5.52 13.37 -1.88
CA VAL A 199 -5.62 12.03 -2.50
C VAL A 199 -6.98 11.79 -3.15
N ASP A 200 -8.07 12.25 -2.53
CA ASP A 200 -9.42 12.16 -3.10
C ASP A 200 -9.55 12.87 -4.45
N LEU A 201 -9.06 14.11 -4.54
CA LEU A 201 -9.13 14.90 -5.77
C LEU A 201 -8.15 14.40 -6.83
N ILE A 202 -6.99 13.89 -6.41
CA ILE A 202 -6.01 13.24 -7.28
C ILE A 202 -6.66 12.02 -7.96
N LEU A 203 -7.26 11.13 -7.18
CA LEU A 203 -7.89 9.91 -7.68
C LEU A 203 -9.13 10.23 -8.52
N ALA A 204 -9.96 11.19 -8.08
CA ALA A 204 -11.12 11.64 -8.85
C ALA A 204 -10.70 12.24 -10.20
N ALA A 205 -9.63 13.04 -10.23
CA ALA A 205 -9.12 13.62 -11.48
C ALA A 205 -8.46 12.58 -12.38
N TYR A 206 -7.83 11.56 -11.81
CA TYR A 206 -7.24 10.45 -12.57
C TYR A 206 -8.35 9.66 -13.30
N ASN A 207 -9.45 9.37 -12.62
CA ASN A 207 -10.57 8.58 -13.15
C ASN A 207 -11.54 9.40 -14.04
N ALA A 208 -12.01 10.55 -13.56
CA ALA A 208 -13.05 11.36 -14.20
C ALA A 208 -12.49 12.54 -15.02
N GLY A 209 -11.19 12.81 -14.92
CA GLY A 209 -10.54 13.94 -15.54
C GLY A 209 -10.56 15.21 -14.69
N GLU A 210 -9.51 16.03 -14.83
CA GLU A 210 -9.32 17.31 -14.14
C GLU A 210 -10.51 18.27 -14.34
N GLY A 211 -11.07 18.30 -15.56
CA GLY A 211 -12.23 19.14 -15.88
C GLY A 211 -13.50 18.74 -15.14
N ALA A 212 -13.69 17.46 -14.80
CA ALA A 212 -14.83 17.05 -13.98
C ALA A 212 -14.70 17.60 -12.55
N VAL A 213 -13.55 17.39 -11.91
CA VAL A 213 -13.26 17.91 -10.57
C VAL A 213 -13.42 19.43 -10.52
N GLN A 214 -12.97 20.15 -11.56
CA GLN A 214 -13.16 21.58 -11.67
C GLN A 214 -14.64 21.98 -11.75
N ARG A 215 -15.45 21.31 -12.59
CA ARG A 215 -16.89 21.59 -12.72
C ARG A 215 -17.66 21.40 -11.41
N PHE A 216 -17.21 20.48 -10.56
CA PHE A 216 -17.83 20.21 -9.26
C PHE A 216 -17.22 21.03 -8.10
N GLY A 217 -16.38 22.02 -8.42
CA GLY A 217 -15.83 22.97 -7.45
C GLY A 217 -14.75 22.37 -6.56
N GLN A 218 -13.80 21.66 -7.15
CA GLN A 218 -12.71 20.96 -6.43
C GLN A 218 -13.23 19.95 -5.40
N ARG A 219 -14.24 19.19 -5.81
CA ARG A 219 -14.79 18.06 -5.05
C ARG A 219 -14.81 16.81 -5.91
N VAL A 220 -14.86 15.66 -5.27
CA VAL A 220 -15.13 14.38 -5.95
C VAL A 220 -16.47 14.52 -6.69
N PRO A 221 -16.50 14.37 -8.03
CA PRO A 221 -17.75 14.38 -8.78
C PRO A 221 -18.70 13.29 -8.28
N PRO A 222 -20.01 13.53 -8.17
CA PRO A 222 -21.00 12.55 -7.72
C PRO A 222 -21.32 11.54 -8.84
N PHE A 223 -20.26 10.93 -9.38
CA PHE A 223 -20.34 9.85 -10.36
C PHE A 223 -20.10 8.55 -9.61
N PRO A 224 -21.06 7.59 -9.62
CA PRO A 224 -20.92 6.35 -8.86
C PRO A 224 -19.63 5.57 -9.18
N GLU A 225 -19.18 5.60 -10.45
CA GLU A 225 -17.90 5.00 -10.89
C GLU A 225 -16.70 5.66 -10.20
N THR A 226 -16.70 6.99 -10.10
CA THR A 226 -15.58 7.76 -9.51
C THR A 226 -15.56 7.66 -7.99
N GLU A 227 -16.73 7.72 -7.34
CA GLU A 227 -16.82 7.53 -5.88
C GLU A 227 -16.35 6.11 -5.47
N ASP A 228 -16.75 5.08 -6.22
CA ASP A 228 -16.29 3.71 -6.00
C ASP A 228 -14.79 3.55 -6.27
N TYR A 229 -14.28 4.21 -7.31
CA TYR A 229 -12.84 4.22 -7.62
C TYR A 229 -12.02 4.81 -6.47
N VAL A 230 -12.40 5.99 -5.96
CA VAL A 230 -11.74 6.64 -4.82
C VAL A 230 -11.80 5.71 -3.60
N ARG A 231 -12.98 5.22 -3.22
CA ARG A 231 -13.19 4.32 -2.08
C ARG A 231 -12.31 3.07 -2.15
N ARG A 232 -12.25 2.40 -3.30
CA ARG A 232 -11.48 1.16 -3.46
C ARG A 232 -10.00 1.38 -3.22
N ILE A 233 -9.43 2.44 -3.81
CA ILE A 233 -8.01 2.73 -3.67
C ILE A 233 -7.69 3.17 -2.25
N THR A 234 -8.51 4.02 -1.63
CA THR A 234 -8.25 4.51 -0.28
C THR A 234 -8.38 3.40 0.76
N THR A 235 -9.34 2.48 0.58
CA THR A 235 -9.44 1.24 1.36
C THR A 235 -8.16 0.40 1.27
N LEU A 236 -7.61 0.24 0.06
CA LEU A 236 -6.36 -0.49 -0.12
C LEU A 236 -5.16 0.25 0.48
N VAL A 237 -5.08 1.57 0.39
CA VAL A 237 -3.95 2.33 0.95
C VAL A 237 -4.06 2.50 2.47
N GLY A 238 -5.23 2.21 3.04
CA GLY A 238 -5.50 2.38 4.48
C GLY A 238 -5.79 3.83 4.87
N VAL A 239 -6.28 4.65 3.92
CA VAL A 239 -6.72 6.02 4.20
C VAL A 239 -8.24 5.99 4.39
N PRO A 240 -8.76 6.36 5.57
CA PRO A 240 -10.19 6.28 5.84
C PRO A 240 -10.98 7.27 4.97
N GLU A 241 -12.19 6.88 4.53
CA GLU A 241 -13.05 7.76 3.70
C GLU A 241 -13.36 9.10 4.37
N THR A 242 -13.43 9.11 5.69
CA THR A 242 -13.64 10.32 6.51
C THR A 242 -12.51 11.34 6.39
N ALA A 243 -11.33 10.96 5.90
CA ALA A 243 -10.23 11.89 5.65
C ALA A 243 -10.47 12.78 4.41
N PHE A 244 -11.55 12.55 3.66
CA PHE A 244 -11.82 13.22 2.39
C PHE A 244 -13.08 14.11 2.41
N THR A 245 -13.85 14.07 3.49
CA THR A 245 -14.98 14.97 3.71
C THR A 245 -14.48 16.22 4.45
N PRO A 246 -14.75 17.45 3.95
CA PRO A 246 -14.38 18.68 4.64
C PRO A 246 -15.10 18.86 5.98
#